data_AF-A0A2V9EGL4-F1
#
_entry.id   AF-A0A2V9EGL4-F1
#
_cell.length_a   1.000
_cell.length_b   1.000
_cell.length_c   1.000
_cell.angle_alpha   90.00
_cell.angle_beta   90.00
_cell.angle_gamma   90.00
#
_symmetry.space_group_name_H-M   'P 1'
#
loop_
_entity.id
_entity.type
_entity.pdbx_description
1 polymer ?
#
loop_
_entity_poly.entity_id
_entity_poly.type
_entity_poly.pdbx_seq_one_letter_code
_entity_poly.pdbx_strand_id
1 'polypeptide(L)'
;MMQDYCKTFDNQAASTEDFKAIVEKHMTRGMDLDGNHKMDWFFNQYVYGTGIPQYSFHASVEATPDGKTHVKGELTRSGVPDTWKDAVPLYAHMGDKTVRLGTLGVTHSSEPVDITLAGKVDRVSINDYEDLLADVKQ
;
A
#
# COMPACT_ATOMS: atom_id res chain seq x y z
N MET A 1 -9.97 -17.01 -3.52
CA MET A 1 -10.51 -15.92 -4.36
C MET A 1 -10.73 -16.33 -5.82
N MET A 2 -9.75 -16.34 -6.73
CA MET A 2 -10.03 -16.55 -8.17
C MET A 2 -10.73 -17.86 -8.51
N GLN A 3 -10.42 -18.96 -7.82
CA GLN A 3 -11.15 -20.22 -8.01
C GLN A 3 -12.64 -20.11 -7.65
N ASP A 4 -12.99 -19.32 -6.64
CA ASP A 4 -14.37 -19.08 -6.21
C ASP A 4 -15.12 -18.22 -7.25
N TYR A 5 -14.47 -17.15 -7.72
CA TYR A 5 -15.01 -16.30 -8.78
C TYR A 5 -15.31 -17.10 -10.06
N CYS A 6 -14.33 -17.86 -10.57
CA CYS A 6 -14.50 -18.64 -11.80
C CYS A 6 -15.58 -19.72 -11.67
N LYS A 7 -15.70 -20.38 -10.50
CA LYS A 7 -16.76 -21.37 -10.28
C LYS A 7 -18.14 -20.72 -10.15
N THR A 8 -18.23 -19.56 -9.52
CA THR A 8 -19.50 -18.86 -9.29
C THR A 8 -20.10 -18.35 -10.61
N PHE A 9 -19.26 -17.80 -11.49
CA PHE A 9 -19.69 -17.16 -12.73
C PHE A 9 -19.34 -17.97 -13.99
N ASP A 10 -19.14 -19.29 -13.85
CA ASP A 10 -18.86 -20.14 -15.02
C ASP A 10 -20.03 -20.06 -16.02
N ASN A 11 -19.69 -19.84 -17.28
CA ASN A 11 -20.63 -19.64 -18.39
C ASN A 11 -21.72 -18.58 -18.15
N GLN A 12 -21.44 -17.59 -17.29
CA GLN A 12 -22.35 -16.50 -16.94
C GLN A 12 -21.65 -15.14 -17.07
N ALA A 13 -22.44 -14.10 -17.34
CA ALA A 13 -21.93 -12.73 -17.27
C ALA A 13 -21.67 -12.35 -15.80
N ALA A 14 -20.58 -11.62 -15.55
CA ALA A 14 -20.23 -11.09 -14.25
C ALA A 14 -19.86 -9.61 -14.37
N SER A 15 -20.26 -8.82 -13.39
CA SER A 15 -19.95 -7.39 -13.29
C SER A 15 -18.73 -7.11 -12.40
N THR A 16 -18.28 -5.86 -12.40
CA THR A 16 -17.27 -5.39 -11.44
C THR A 16 -17.71 -5.56 -9.98
N GLU A 17 -18.99 -5.30 -9.67
CA GLU A 17 -19.53 -5.46 -8.32
C GLU A 17 -19.62 -6.93 -7.90
N ASP A 18 -19.89 -7.83 -8.84
CA ASP A 18 -19.83 -9.28 -8.60
C ASP A 18 -18.42 -9.73 -8.22
N PHE A 19 -17.41 -9.22 -8.93
CA PHE A 19 -16.01 -9.49 -8.60
C PHE A 19 -15.66 -8.92 -7.23
N LYS A 20 -16.03 -7.67 -6.94
CA LYS A 20 -15.85 -7.04 -5.63
C LYS A 20 -16.45 -7.88 -4.50
N ALA A 21 -17.67 -8.40 -4.67
CA ALA A 21 -18.29 -9.26 -3.68
C ALA A 21 -17.50 -10.56 -3.42
N ILE A 22 -16.86 -11.15 -4.45
CA ILE A 22 -15.95 -12.28 -4.26
C ILE A 22 -14.65 -11.85 -3.57
N VAL A 23 -14.06 -10.71 -3.93
CA VAL A 23 -12.86 -10.20 -3.25
C VAL A 23 -13.15 -10.00 -1.76
N GLU A 24 -14.27 -9.38 -1.41
CA GLU A 24 -14.68 -9.12 -0.03
C GLU A 24 -14.85 -10.40 0.80
N LYS A 25 -15.25 -11.53 0.20
CA LYS A 25 -15.30 -12.84 0.90
C LYS A 25 -13.92 -13.39 1.25
N HIS A 26 -12.88 -13.02 0.50
CA HIS A 26 -11.50 -13.52 0.63
C HIS A 26 -10.54 -12.44 1.12
N MET A 27 -11.06 -11.31 1.63
CA MET A 27 -10.23 -10.21 2.12
C MET A 27 -9.31 -10.67 3.25
N THR A 28 -8.07 -10.19 3.19
CA THR A 28 -7.15 -10.27 4.32
C THR A 28 -7.29 -9.00 5.16
N ARG A 29 -6.84 -9.05 6.43
CA ARG A 29 -6.84 -7.88 7.30
C ARG A 29 -6.09 -6.68 6.72
N GLY A 30 -5.01 -6.92 5.96
CA GLY A 30 -4.23 -5.85 5.34
C GLY A 30 -4.93 -5.14 4.17
N MET A 31 -6.04 -5.69 3.68
CA MET A 31 -6.85 -5.09 2.61
C MET A 31 -7.94 -4.15 3.15
N ASP A 32 -8.28 -4.26 4.43
CA ASP A 32 -9.37 -3.52 5.06
C ASP A 32 -8.88 -2.19 5.63
N LEU A 33 -8.55 -1.24 4.74
CA LEU A 33 -8.09 0.10 5.14
C LEU A 33 -9.17 0.91 5.87
N ASP A 34 -10.45 0.55 5.71
CA ASP A 34 -11.59 1.22 6.32
C ASP A 34 -12.05 0.57 7.62
N GLY A 35 -11.53 -0.61 7.97
CA GLY A 35 -11.94 -1.38 9.15
C GLY A 35 -13.39 -1.85 9.11
N ASN A 36 -13.99 -1.93 7.92
CA ASN A 36 -15.40 -2.28 7.70
C ASN A 36 -15.56 -3.59 6.90
N HIS A 37 -14.46 -4.28 6.62
CA HIS A 37 -14.39 -5.49 5.80
C HIS A 37 -14.97 -5.29 4.39
N LYS A 38 -14.71 -4.12 3.80
CA LYS A 38 -15.09 -3.75 2.42
C LYS A 38 -13.89 -3.33 1.60
N MET A 39 -13.98 -3.59 0.29
CA MET A 39 -13.01 -3.11 -0.70
C MET A 39 -13.46 -1.80 -1.37
N ASP A 40 -14.42 -1.08 -0.78
CA ASP A 40 -14.96 0.16 -1.33
C ASP A 40 -13.85 1.14 -1.72
N TRP A 41 -12.87 1.35 -0.84
CA TRP A 41 -11.74 2.25 -1.12
C TRP A 41 -11.03 1.86 -2.42
N PHE A 42 -10.71 0.59 -2.63
CA PHE A 42 -9.94 0.15 -3.80
C PHE A 42 -10.73 0.36 -5.08
N PHE A 43 -11.98 -0.07 -5.11
CA PHE A 43 -12.82 0.04 -6.31
C PHE A 43 -13.14 1.49 -6.65
N ASN A 44 -13.47 2.31 -5.65
CA ASN A 44 -13.74 3.74 -5.85
C ASN A 44 -12.56 4.49 -6.47
N GLN A 45 -11.34 4.04 -6.20
CA GLN A 45 -10.12 4.74 -6.59
C GLN A 45 -9.49 4.17 -7.85
N TYR A 46 -9.25 2.86 -7.87
CA TYR A 46 -8.50 2.19 -8.93
C TYR A 46 -9.37 1.67 -10.08
N VAL A 47 -10.68 1.56 -9.87
CA VAL A 47 -11.60 1.07 -10.92
C VAL A 47 -12.53 2.18 -11.41
N TYR A 48 -13.06 2.98 -10.49
CA TYR A 48 -13.99 4.06 -10.82
C TYR A 48 -13.33 5.45 -10.85
N GLY A 49 -12.19 5.61 -10.16
CA GLY A 49 -11.42 6.84 -10.16
C GLY A 49 -10.53 6.98 -11.40
N THR A 50 -10.06 8.20 -11.63
CA THR A 50 -9.18 8.55 -12.76
C THR A 50 -7.92 9.30 -12.34
N GLY A 51 -7.73 9.50 -11.04
CA GLY A 51 -6.57 10.21 -10.51
C GLY A 51 -5.33 9.34 -10.50
N ILE A 52 -4.16 9.97 -10.66
CA ILE A 52 -2.86 9.33 -10.50
C ILE A 52 -2.22 9.94 -9.25
N PRO A 53 -2.04 9.18 -8.17
CA PRO A 53 -1.45 9.71 -6.95
C PRO A 53 0.01 10.07 -7.17
N GLN A 54 0.41 11.19 -6.59
CA GLN A 54 1.78 11.68 -6.60
C GLN A 54 2.29 11.69 -5.16
N TYR A 55 3.32 10.90 -4.89
CA TYR A 55 3.90 10.80 -3.55
C TYR A 55 5.22 11.54 -3.44
N SER A 56 5.40 12.24 -2.32
CA SER A 56 6.71 12.67 -1.85
C SER A 56 6.98 11.96 -0.52
N PHE A 57 8.02 11.15 -0.49
CA PHE A 57 8.44 10.41 0.69
C PHE A 57 9.81 10.89 1.16
N HIS A 58 9.91 11.24 2.44
CA HIS A 58 11.18 11.56 3.09
C HIS A 58 11.30 10.78 4.39
N ALA A 59 12.50 10.26 4.68
CA ALA A 59 12.75 9.51 5.90
C ALA A 59 14.21 9.65 6.35
N SER A 60 14.41 9.78 7.66
CA SER A 60 15.69 9.61 8.33
C SER A 60 15.81 8.21 8.91
N VAL A 61 17.04 7.72 8.96
CA VAL A 61 17.38 6.38 9.40
C VAL A 61 18.49 6.50 10.45
N GLU A 62 18.22 6.04 11.67
CA GLU A 62 19.10 6.19 12.82
C GLU A 62 19.38 4.82 13.46
N ALA A 63 20.66 4.50 13.65
CA ALA A 63 21.04 3.29 14.36
C ALA A 63 20.72 3.41 15.85
N THR A 64 20.13 2.38 16.44
CA THR A 64 19.83 2.33 17.87
C THR A 64 20.92 1.54 18.63
N PRO A 65 21.09 1.76 19.94
CA PRO A 65 22.12 1.08 20.73
C PRO A 65 22.02 -0.45 20.75
N ASP A 66 20.83 -1.01 20.51
CA ASP A 66 20.56 -2.44 20.46
C ASP A 66 20.77 -3.06 19.06
N GLY A 67 21.43 -2.34 18.14
CA GLY A 67 21.76 -2.83 16.80
C GLY A 67 20.57 -2.91 15.84
N LYS A 68 19.48 -2.22 16.16
CA LYS A 68 18.34 -2.01 15.28
C LYS A 68 18.48 -0.67 14.56
N THR A 69 17.51 -0.39 13.71
CA THR A 69 17.43 0.87 12.99
C THR A 69 16.06 1.50 13.20
N HIS A 70 16.03 2.73 13.69
CA HIS A 70 14.84 3.54 13.82
C HIS A 70 14.65 4.36 12.53
N VAL A 71 13.47 4.30 11.95
CA VAL A 71 13.10 5.03 10.74
C VAL A 71 11.99 6.00 11.09
N LYS A 72 12.25 7.29 10.84
CA LYS A 72 11.26 8.35 11.02
C LYS A 72 11.12 9.12 9.72
N GLY A 73 9.90 9.26 9.23
CA GLY A 73 9.63 9.91 7.95
C GLY A 73 8.18 10.35 7.82
N GLU A 74 7.87 10.84 6.65
CA GLU A 74 6.54 11.28 6.28
C GLU A 74 6.33 11.04 4.79
N LEU A 75 5.16 10.51 4.47
CA LEU A 75 4.67 10.34 3.12
C LEU A 75 3.57 11.37 2.89
N THR A 76 3.73 12.19 1.87
CA THR A 76 2.69 13.13 1.45
C THR A 76 2.16 12.75 0.07
N ARG A 77 0.87 12.99 -0.17
CA ARG A 77 0.17 12.64 -1.41
C ARG A 77 -0.55 13.85 -1.99
N SER A 78 -0.41 14.02 -3.31
CA SER A 78 -1.15 14.99 -4.12
C SER A 78 -1.66 14.35 -5.42
N GLY A 79 -2.34 15.13 -6.27
CA GLY A 79 -2.84 14.66 -7.57
C GLY A 79 -4.15 13.86 -7.51
N VAL A 80 -4.65 13.59 -6.31
CA VAL A 80 -5.90 12.85 -6.03
C VAL A 80 -6.67 13.56 -4.90
N PRO A 81 -7.98 13.29 -4.72
CA PRO A 81 -8.76 13.84 -3.60
C PRO A 81 -8.19 13.46 -2.23
N ASP A 82 -8.42 14.29 -1.20
CA ASP A 82 -7.94 14.04 0.16
C ASP A 82 -8.49 12.75 0.78
N THR A 83 -9.64 12.27 0.29
CA THR A 83 -10.28 11.01 0.72
C THR A 83 -9.69 9.75 0.07
N TRP A 84 -8.72 9.92 -0.83
CA TRP A 84 -8.02 8.81 -1.48
C TRP A 84 -7.28 7.97 -0.43
N LYS A 85 -7.14 6.67 -0.65
CA LYS A 85 -6.55 5.68 0.25
C LYS A 85 -5.76 4.67 -0.54
N ASP A 86 -4.54 4.40 -0.12
CA ASP A 86 -3.65 3.49 -0.84
C ASP A 86 -2.96 2.52 0.09
N ALA A 87 -2.63 1.37 -0.46
CA ALA A 87 -1.79 0.39 0.17
C ALA A 87 -0.40 0.49 -0.48
N VAL A 88 0.45 1.39 0.03
CA VAL A 88 1.76 1.73 -0.56
C VAL A 88 2.86 0.77 -0.05
N PRO A 89 3.51 -0.01 -0.93
CA PRO A 89 4.56 -0.94 -0.48
C PRO A 89 5.79 -0.21 0.06
N LEU A 90 6.31 -0.68 1.18
CA LEU A 90 7.50 -0.14 1.84
C LEU A 90 8.67 -1.13 1.76
N TYR A 91 9.85 -0.61 1.48
CA TYR A 91 11.08 -1.34 1.25
C TYR A 91 12.21 -0.82 2.14
N ALA A 92 13.10 -1.72 2.56
CA ALA A 92 14.38 -1.39 3.18
C ALA A 92 15.54 -1.81 2.28
N HIS A 93 16.56 -0.96 2.23
CA HIS A 93 17.82 -1.20 1.52
C HIS A 93 18.91 -1.51 2.56
N MET A 94 19.55 -2.66 2.42
CA MET A 94 20.57 -3.19 3.34
C MET A 94 21.78 -3.67 2.51
N GLY A 95 22.75 -2.79 2.28
CA GLY A 95 23.81 -2.99 1.30
C GLY A 95 23.23 -3.24 -0.09
N ASP A 96 23.59 -4.37 -0.71
CA ASP A 96 23.12 -4.75 -2.05
C ASP A 96 21.73 -5.42 -2.05
N LYS A 97 21.06 -5.51 -0.89
CA LYS A 97 19.76 -6.17 -0.77
C LYS A 97 18.64 -5.18 -0.57
N THR A 98 17.60 -5.29 -1.39
CA THR A 98 16.29 -4.66 -1.17
C THR A 98 15.33 -5.69 -0.60
N VAL A 99 14.67 -5.36 0.51
CA VAL A 99 13.70 -6.24 1.19
C VAL A 99 12.37 -5.52 1.33
N ARG A 100 11.28 -6.16 0.90
CA ARG A 100 9.92 -5.67 1.14
C ARG A 100 9.56 -5.83 2.61
N LEU A 101 9.26 -4.73 3.27
CA LEU A 101 8.88 -4.69 4.69
C LEU A 101 7.38 -4.93 4.89
N GLY A 102 6.58 -4.58 3.87
CA GLY A 102 5.13 -4.71 3.91
C GLY A 102 4.47 -3.62 3.10
N THR A 103 3.32 -3.17 3.58
CA THR A 103 2.50 -2.16 2.93
C THR A 103 2.02 -1.15 3.98
N LEU A 104 2.19 0.13 3.69
CA LEU A 104 1.66 1.25 4.46
C LEU A 104 0.23 1.54 3.98
N GLY A 105 -0.73 1.54 4.90
CA GLY A 105 -2.07 2.06 4.64
C GLY A 105 -2.04 3.59 4.70
N VAL A 106 -2.01 4.24 3.55
CA VAL A 106 -2.00 5.70 3.43
C VAL A 106 -3.44 6.17 3.32
N THR A 107 -4.01 6.61 4.43
CA THR A 107 -5.43 6.98 4.51
C THR A 107 -5.65 8.50 4.56
N HIS A 108 -4.56 9.25 4.73
CA HIS A 108 -4.55 10.71 4.74
C HIS A 108 -3.58 11.25 3.67
N SER A 109 -3.71 12.53 3.34
CA SER A 109 -2.80 13.21 2.40
C SER A 109 -1.38 13.41 2.97
N SER A 110 -1.21 13.35 4.28
CA SER A 110 0.08 13.19 4.95
C SER A 110 -0.01 12.06 5.97
N GLU A 111 0.90 11.10 5.88
CA GLU A 111 0.97 9.93 6.74
C GLU A 111 2.38 9.83 7.35
N PRO A 112 2.53 9.97 8.68
CA PRO A 112 3.82 9.82 9.33
C PRO A 112 4.25 8.34 9.33
N VAL A 113 5.55 8.11 9.16
CA VAL A 113 6.18 6.79 9.28
C VAL A 113 7.12 6.82 10.47
N ASP A 114 6.86 5.96 11.46
CA ASP A 114 7.70 5.80 12.64
C ASP A 114 7.77 4.31 12.98
N ILE A 115 8.88 3.67 12.59
CA ILE A 115 9.07 2.22 12.71
C ILE A 115 10.48 1.87 13.17
N THR A 116 10.61 0.76 13.89
CA THR A 116 11.91 0.17 14.22
C THR A 116 12.10 -1.14 13.49
N LEU A 117 13.20 -1.25 12.76
CA LEU A 117 13.58 -2.40 11.95
C LEU A 117 14.75 -3.14 12.59
N ALA A 118 14.73 -4.47 12.52
CA ALA A 118 15.85 -5.28 12.99
C ALA A 118 17.03 -5.19 12.01
N GLY A 119 18.24 -5.07 12.56
CA GLY A 119 19.47 -4.98 11.77
C GLY A 119 19.75 -3.57 11.26
N LYS A 120 20.81 -3.48 10.44
CA LYS A 120 21.26 -2.23 9.83
C LYS A 120 20.49 -1.97 8.54
N VAL A 121 19.83 -0.82 8.45
CA VAL A 121 19.18 -0.32 7.23
C VAL A 121 19.90 0.93 6.77
N ASP A 122 20.20 1.03 5.49
CA ASP A 122 20.90 2.19 4.92
C ASP A 122 19.92 3.27 4.47
N ARG A 123 18.79 2.86 3.88
CA ARG A 123 17.65 3.74 3.55
C ARG A 123 16.34 2.95 3.45
N VAL A 124 15.23 3.66 3.44
CA VAL A 124 13.91 3.12 3.10
C VAL A 124 13.38 3.76 1.82
N SER A 125 12.57 3.04 1.07
CA SER A 125 11.86 3.55 -0.11
C SER A 125 10.44 3.01 -0.15
N ILE A 126 9.59 3.69 -0.89
CA ILE A 126 8.26 3.22 -1.25
C ILE A 126 8.22 2.84 -2.73
N ASN A 127 7.36 1.87 -3.04
CA ASN A 127 7.05 1.47 -4.41
C ASN A 127 8.29 1.17 -5.29
N ASP A 128 9.33 0.56 -4.71
CA ASP A 128 10.65 0.36 -5.36
C ASP A 128 10.58 -0.47 -6.66
N TYR A 129 9.57 -1.34 -6.76
CA TYR A 129 9.32 -2.20 -7.91
C TYR A 129 8.12 -1.77 -8.76
N GLU A 130 7.64 -0.53 -8.60
CA GLU A 130 6.51 0.01 -9.36
C GLU A 130 5.23 -0.85 -9.19
N ASP A 131 5.02 -1.43 -8.02
CA ASP A 131 3.85 -2.26 -7.69
C ASP A 131 2.54 -1.44 -7.68
N LEU A 132 2.66 -0.11 -7.51
CA LEU A 132 1.58 0.86 -7.44
C LEU A 132 1.67 1.83 -8.62
N LEU A 133 0.54 2.07 -9.29
CA LEU A 133 0.44 3.10 -10.32
C LEU A 133 0.44 4.50 -9.66
N ALA A 134 1.62 5.12 -9.59
CA ALA A 134 1.82 6.41 -8.97
C ALA A 134 3.10 7.10 -9.48
N ASP A 135 3.16 8.42 -9.36
CA ASP A 135 4.43 9.16 -9.46
C ASP A 135 5.08 9.21 -8.07
N VAL A 136 6.35 8.83 -7.95
CA VAL A 136 7.05 8.79 -6.66
C VAL A 136 8.30 9.67 -6.68
N LYS A 137 8.44 10.53 -5.68
CA LYS A 137 9.65 11.31 -5.38
C LYS A 137 10.16 10.92 -3.99
N GLN A 138 11.40 10.44 -3.91
CA GLN A 138 12.04 9.96 -2.69
C GLN A 138 13.56 10.03 -2.77
#